data_AF-A0A2K6M5R7-F1
#
_entry.id   AF-A0A2K6M5R7-F1
#
_cell.length_a   1.000
_cell.length_b   1.000
_cell.length_c   1.000
_cell.angle_alpha   90.00
_cell.angle_beta   90.00
_cell.angle_gamma   90.00
#
_symmetry.space_group_name_H-M   'P 1'
#
loop_
_entity.id
_entity.type
_entity.pdbx_description
1 polymer ?
#
loop_
_entity_poly.entity_id
_entity_poly.type
_entity_poly.pdbx_seq_one_letter_code
_entity_poly.pdbx_strand_id
1 'polypeptide(L)'
;MAEKPKLHYYNARGRMESIRWLLAAAGVEFEEKFLKSAEDLDKLRNDGCLMFQQVPMVEIDGMKLVQTRAILNYLASKYNLYGKDIKERALIDMYTEGIADLGEMILLLPFCQPEEKMPKLPWSKRKLKPLFPLSETVQCLGELSLEASRKIALKTRISNLPTVKKFLQPGSPRKPPPDAKSLEEARKIFRF
;
A
#
# COMPACT_ATOMS: atom_id res chain seq x y z
N MET A 1 -27.05 8.19 -5.40
CA MET A 1 -25.62 8.48 -5.21
C MET A 1 -24.89 7.16 -5.14
N ALA A 2 -23.73 7.00 -5.79
CA ALA A 2 -22.96 5.76 -5.63
C ALA A 2 -22.51 5.64 -4.16
N GLU A 3 -22.62 4.45 -3.59
CA GLU A 3 -22.20 4.18 -2.21
C GLU A 3 -20.67 4.35 -2.09
N LYS A 4 -20.21 5.00 -1.03
CA LYS A 4 -18.76 5.22 -0.82
C LYS A 4 -18.08 3.87 -0.55
N PRO A 5 -16.87 3.64 -1.09
CA PRO A 5 -16.09 2.46 -0.74
C PRO A 5 -15.90 2.36 0.78
N LYS A 6 -16.09 1.17 1.36
CA LYS A 6 -15.95 0.92 2.79
C LYS A 6 -14.81 -0.04 3.06
N LEU A 7 -13.77 0.44 3.73
CA LEU A 7 -12.54 -0.29 3.99
C LEU A 7 -12.62 -0.95 5.37
N HIS A 8 -12.45 -2.27 5.42
CA HIS A 8 -12.41 -3.06 6.65
C HIS A 8 -10.97 -3.47 6.96
N TYR A 9 -10.41 -2.90 8.02
CA TYR A 9 -9.06 -3.16 8.50
C TYR A 9 -8.88 -2.66 9.93
N TYR A 10 -7.79 -2.99 10.62
CA TYR A 10 -7.47 -2.35 11.90
C TYR A 10 -6.90 -0.94 11.70
N ASN A 11 -6.86 -0.12 12.75
CA ASN A 11 -6.46 1.29 12.67
C ASN A 11 -4.94 1.49 12.55
N ALA A 12 -4.36 1.01 11.45
CA ALA A 12 -2.97 1.22 11.11
C ALA A 12 -2.76 1.23 9.59
N ARG A 13 -1.51 1.43 9.16
CA ARG A 13 -1.11 1.30 7.76
C ARG A 13 -1.40 -0.10 7.22
N GLY A 14 -0.58 -1.07 7.64
CA GLY A 14 -0.61 -2.45 7.18
C GLY A 14 -0.74 -2.58 5.65
N ARG A 15 -1.46 -3.62 5.22
CA ARG A 15 -1.74 -3.89 3.80
C ARG A 15 -2.82 -2.97 3.20
N MET A 16 -3.55 -2.22 4.02
CA MET A 16 -4.62 -1.32 3.56
C MET A 16 -4.10 0.06 3.13
N GLU A 17 -2.88 0.44 3.52
CA GLU A 17 -2.37 1.79 3.26
C GLU A 17 -2.26 2.11 1.76
N SER A 18 -1.81 1.16 0.93
CA SER A 18 -1.73 1.34 -0.53
C SER A 18 -3.11 1.58 -1.15
N ILE A 19 -4.16 0.93 -0.63
CA ILE A 19 -5.55 1.11 -1.08
C ILE A 19 -6.03 2.53 -0.74
N ARG A 20 -5.74 3.03 0.48
CA ARG A 20 -6.05 4.42 0.87
C ARG A 20 -5.36 5.42 -0.06
N TRP A 21 -4.08 5.22 -0.36
CA TRP A 21 -3.32 6.07 -1.27
C TRP A 21 -3.91 6.10 -2.68
N LEU A 22 -4.32 4.94 -3.21
CA LEU A 22 -4.89 4.85 -4.55
C LEU A 22 -6.24 5.56 -4.65
N LEU A 23 -7.15 5.33 -3.69
CA LEU A 23 -8.44 6.03 -3.62
C LEU A 23 -8.26 7.53 -3.47
N ALA A 24 -7.36 7.95 -2.56
CA ALA A 24 -7.09 9.36 -2.34
C ALA A 24 -6.48 10.03 -3.59
N ALA A 25 -5.54 9.38 -4.27
CA ALA A 25 -4.96 9.89 -5.52
C ALA A 25 -6.02 10.01 -6.62
N ALA A 26 -6.96 9.08 -6.70
CA ALA A 26 -8.11 9.10 -7.59
C ALA A 26 -9.19 10.14 -7.21
N GLY A 27 -9.04 10.83 -6.07
CA GLY A 27 -10.01 11.83 -5.59
C GLY A 27 -11.29 11.21 -5.03
N VAL A 28 -11.25 9.94 -4.63
CA VAL A 28 -12.42 9.19 -4.14
C VAL A 28 -12.49 9.26 -2.63
N GLU A 29 -13.63 9.71 -2.11
CA GLU A 29 -13.92 9.63 -0.68
C GLU A 29 -14.34 8.21 -0.30
N PHE A 30 -13.89 7.75 0.86
CA PHE A 30 -14.17 6.41 1.37
C PHE A 30 -14.42 6.44 2.88
N GLU A 31 -15.07 5.39 3.38
CA GLU A 31 -15.31 5.16 4.79
C GLU A 31 -14.40 4.05 5.31
N GLU A 32 -14.10 4.08 6.61
CA GLU A 32 -13.32 3.04 7.27
C GLU A 32 -14.11 2.44 8.43
N LYS A 33 -14.22 1.10 8.44
CA LYS A 33 -14.74 0.35 9.58
C LYS A 33 -13.58 -0.37 10.25
N PHE A 34 -13.14 0.18 11.38
CA PHE A 34 -11.98 -0.34 12.08
C PHE A 34 -12.29 -1.60 12.89
N LEU A 35 -11.44 -2.61 12.72
CA LEU A 35 -11.35 -3.76 13.64
C LEU A 35 -10.66 -3.30 14.92
N LYS A 36 -11.33 -3.48 16.06
CA LYS A 36 -10.82 -3.13 17.39
C LYS A 36 -10.47 -4.37 18.21
N SER A 37 -11.06 -5.52 17.89
CA SER A 37 -10.80 -6.78 18.58
C SER A 37 -10.83 -7.99 17.64
N ALA A 38 -10.45 -9.16 18.16
CA ALA A 38 -10.51 -10.41 17.39
C ALA A 38 -11.96 -10.81 17.09
N GLU A 39 -12.90 -10.45 17.96
CA GLU A 39 -14.34 -10.69 17.77
C GLU A 39 -14.90 -9.90 16.59
N ASP A 40 -14.40 -8.68 16.32
CA ASP A 40 -14.78 -7.92 15.13
C ASP A 40 -14.37 -8.66 13.84
N LEU A 41 -13.18 -9.26 13.85
CA LEU A 41 -12.69 -10.05 12.72
C LEU A 41 -13.50 -11.35 12.57
N ASP A 42 -13.77 -12.05 13.67
CA ASP A 42 -14.58 -13.27 13.66
C ASP A 42 -16.02 -13.00 13.20
N LYS A 43 -16.58 -11.82 13.51
CA LYS A 43 -17.87 -11.41 12.97
C LYS A 43 -17.86 -11.32 11.44
N LEU A 44 -16.84 -10.68 10.84
CA LEU A 44 -16.72 -10.61 9.38
C LEU A 44 -16.55 -12.01 8.74
N ARG A 45 -15.87 -12.93 9.42
CA ARG A 45 -15.72 -14.33 8.99
C ARG A 45 -17.06 -15.06 9.01
N ASN A 46 -17.78 -14.97 10.14
CA ASN A 46 -19.06 -15.64 10.36
C ASN A 46 -20.17 -15.10 9.45
N ASP A 47 -20.15 -13.81 9.13
CA ASP A 47 -21.06 -13.16 8.18
C ASP A 47 -20.76 -13.54 6.70
N GLY A 48 -19.79 -14.44 6.45
CA GLY A 48 -19.41 -14.89 5.11
C GLY A 48 -18.79 -13.78 4.25
N CYS A 49 -18.32 -12.68 4.86
CA CYS A 49 -17.83 -11.51 4.13
C CYS A 49 -16.39 -11.70 3.61
N LEU A 50 -15.64 -12.65 4.17
CA LEU A 50 -14.21 -12.84 3.90
C LEU A 50 -13.97 -14.19 3.21
N MET A 51 -13.83 -14.19 1.88
CA MET A 51 -13.61 -15.42 1.09
C MET A 51 -12.45 -16.28 1.62
N PHE A 52 -11.36 -15.65 2.09
CA PHE A 52 -10.18 -16.32 2.64
C PHE A 52 -9.98 -16.04 4.14
N GLN A 53 -11.03 -15.62 4.85
CA GLN A 53 -10.99 -15.35 6.30
C GLN A 53 -9.95 -14.30 6.73
N GLN A 54 -9.51 -13.46 5.80
CA GLN A 54 -8.46 -12.45 5.94
C GLN A 54 -8.95 -11.07 5.47
N VAL A 55 -8.36 -10.03 6.05
CA VAL A 55 -8.43 -8.64 5.57
C VAL A 55 -7.05 -8.24 5.01
N PRO A 56 -6.92 -7.25 4.11
CA PRO A 56 -7.89 -6.23 3.70
C PRO A 56 -9.18 -6.74 3.05
N MET A 57 -10.30 -6.08 3.37
CA MET A 57 -11.57 -6.22 2.64
C MET A 57 -12.13 -4.84 2.31
N VAL A 58 -12.69 -4.67 1.11
CA VAL A 58 -13.34 -3.44 0.66
C VAL A 58 -14.73 -3.75 0.10
N GLU A 59 -15.74 -3.08 0.65
CA GLU A 59 -17.08 -3.03 0.04
C GLU A 59 -17.09 -1.92 -1.01
N ILE A 60 -17.38 -2.26 -2.27
CA ILE A 60 -17.45 -1.31 -3.37
C ILE A 60 -18.29 -1.90 -4.51
N ASP A 61 -19.17 -1.09 -5.13
CA ASP A 61 -20.00 -1.48 -6.27
C ASP A 61 -20.82 -2.78 -6.04
N GLY A 62 -21.32 -2.97 -4.82
CA GLY A 62 -22.07 -4.16 -4.42
C GLY A 62 -21.20 -5.42 -4.19
N MET A 63 -19.88 -5.33 -4.33
CA MET A 63 -18.95 -6.42 -4.10
C MET A 63 -18.25 -6.29 -2.74
N LYS A 64 -17.86 -7.43 -2.17
CA LYS A 64 -16.97 -7.53 -0.99
C LYS A 64 -15.63 -8.11 -1.45
N LEU A 65 -14.71 -7.23 -1.87
CA LEU A 65 -13.42 -7.64 -2.41
C LEU A 65 -12.41 -7.88 -1.30
N VAL A 66 -11.78 -9.05 -1.30
CA VAL A 66 -10.61 -9.39 -0.48
C VAL A 66 -9.38 -9.57 -1.37
N GLN A 67 -8.20 -9.77 -0.77
CA GLN A 67 -6.88 -9.78 -1.43
C GLN A 67 -6.44 -8.40 -1.94
N THR A 68 -5.37 -7.87 -1.35
CA THR A 68 -4.87 -6.51 -1.59
C THR A 68 -4.66 -6.21 -3.08
N ARG A 69 -4.07 -7.14 -3.83
CA ARG A 69 -3.77 -6.94 -5.25
C ARG A 69 -5.03 -6.94 -6.12
N ALA A 70 -6.01 -7.79 -5.81
CA ALA A 70 -7.29 -7.78 -6.50
C ALA A 70 -8.05 -6.46 -6.28
N ILE A 71 -8.06 -5.96 -5.04
CA ILE A 71 -8.68 -4.67 -4.70
C ILE A 71 -7.98 -3.52 -5.46
N LEU A 72 -6.65 -3.45 -5.42
CA LEU A 72 -5.89 -2.41 -6.11
C LEU A 72 -6.12 -2.44 -7.62
N ASN A 73 -6.12 -3.63 -8.23
CA ASN A 73 -6.33 -3.80 -9.66
C ASN A 73 -7.73 -3.35 -10.11
N TYR A 74 -8.75 -3.67 -9.31
CA TYR A 74 -10.10 -3.20 -9.54
C TYR A 74 -10.18 -1.67 -9.50
N LEU A 75 -9.65 -1.05 -8.45
CA LEU A 75 -9.68 0.41 -8.26
C LEU A 75 -8.87 1.12 -9.35
N ALA A 76 -7.69 0.63 -9.68
CA ALA A 76 -6.85 1.21 -10.72
C ALA A 76 -7.55 1.15 -12.09
N SER A 77 -8.24 0.06 -12.40
CA SER A 77 -9.03 -0.06 -13.63
C SER A 77 -10.23 0.89 -13.62
N LYS A 78 -11.01 0.88 -12.52
CA LYS A 78 -12.22 1.70 -12.36
C LYS A 78 -11.95 3.21 -12.52
N TYR A 79 -10.80 3.67 -12.05
CA TYR A 79 -10.43 5.09 -12.08
C TYR A 79 -9.42 5.44 -13.18
N ASN A 80 -9.24 4.58 -14.19
CA ASN A 80 -8.37 4.81 -15.35
C ASN A 80 -6.89 5.08 -14.98
N LEU A 81 -6.39 4.40 -13.96
CA LEU A 81 -5.01 4.47 -13.46
C LEU A 81 -4.16 3.24 -13.85
N TYR A 82 -4.67 2.39 -14.76
CA TYR A 82 -4.07 1.09 -15.09
C TYR A 82 -3.72 0.96 -16.57
N GLY A 83 -3.19 2.02 -17.19
CA GLY A 83 -2.75 2.02 -18.59
C GLY A 83 -3.89 1.82 -19.61
N LYS A 84 -3.63 2.21 -20.86
CA LYS A 84 -4.64 2.14 -21.93
C LYS A 84 -4.67 0.79 -22.66
N ASP A 85 -3.57 0.04 -22.61
CA ASP A 85 -3.38 -1.20 -23.35
C ASP A 85 -2.62 -2.25 -22.53
N ILE A 86 -2.54 -3.47 -23.09
CA ILE A 86 -1.92 -4.62 -22.43
C ILE A 86 -0.42 -4.42 -22.15
N LYS A 87 0.29 -3.66 -22.99
CA LYS A 87 1.72 -3.41 -22.81
C LYS A 87 1.96 -2.42 -21.67
N GLU A 88 1.19 -1.33 -21.63
CA GLU A 88 1.24 -0.39 -20.51
C GLU A 88 0.85 -1.07 -19.19
N ARG A 89 -0.19 -1.91 -19.19
CA ARG A 89 -0.59 -2.72 -18.03
C ARG A 89 0.52 -3.63 -17.54
N ALA A 90 1.16 -4.37 -18.44
CA ALA A 90 2.26 -5.26 -18.08
C ALA A 90 3.45 -4.51 -17.45
N LEU A 91 3.78 -3.31 -17.94
CA LEU A 91 4.81 -2.47 -17.33
C LEU A 91 4.40 -1.97 -15.94
N ILE A 92 3.14 -1.53 -15.77
CA ILE A 92 2.59 -1.14 -14.47
C ILE A 92 2.65 -2.32 -13.49
N ASP A 93 2.27 -3.51 -13.93
CA ASP A 93 2.32 -4.73 -13.11
C ASP A 93 3.74 -5.05 -12.65
N MET A 94 4.70 -5.05 -13.59
CA MET A 94 6.10 -5.29 -13.27
C MET A 94 6.64 -4.30 -12.22
N TYR A 95 6.34 -3.01 -12.36
CA TYR A 95 6.78 -2.01 -11.38
C TYR A 95 6.06 -2.16 -10.04
N THR A 96 4.74 -2.36 -10.05
CA THR A 96 3.97 -2.49 -8.80
C THR A 96 4.34 -3.74 -8.02
N GLU A 97 4.65 -4.86 -8.68
CA GLU A 97 5.14 -6.08 -8.02
C GLU A 97 6.53 -5.85 -7.40
N GLY A 98 7.43 -5.18 -8.11
CA GLY A 98 8.70 -4.77 -7.52
C GLY A 98 8.51 -3.91 -6.25
N ILE A 99 7.53 -2.99 -6.27
CA ILE A 99 7.22 -2.13 -5.10
C ILE A 99 6.64 -2.97 -3.98
N ALA A 100 5.76 -3.91 -4.31
CA ALA A 100 5.12 -4.80 -3.35
C ALA A 100 6.14 -5.68 -2.64
N ASP A 101 7.10 -6.27 -3.36
CA ASP A 101 8.21 -7.03 -2.80
C ASP A 101 8.97 -6.24 -1.73
N LEU A 102 9.37 -5.01 -2.05
CA LEU A 102 10.08 -4.14 -1.12
C LEU A 102 9.17 -3.72 0.05
N GLY A 103 7.91 -3.39 -0.26
CA GLY A 103 6.91 -2.97 0.71
C GLY A 103 6.63 -4.06 1.74
N GLU A 104 6.57 -5.32 1.32
CA GLU A 104 6.40 -6.48 2.18
C GLU A 104 7.57 -6.63 3.16
N MET A 105 8.80 -6.46 2.69
CA MET A 105 9.97 -6.46 3.57
C MET A 105 9.85 -5.39 4.65
N ILE A 106 9.53 -4.15 4.26
CA ILE A 106 9.38 -3.02 5.18
C ILE A 106 8.22 -3.26 6.17
N LEU A 107 7.12 -3.82 5.70
CA LEU A 107 5.94 -4.15 6.50
C LEU A 107 6.26 -5.16 7.61
N LEU A 108 7.13 -6.13 7.34
CA LEU A 108 7.48 -7.20 8.27
C LEU A 108 8.64 -6.85 9.22
N LEU A 109 9.42 -5.79 8.94
CA LEU A 109 10.53 -5.36 9.79
C LEU A 109 10.18 -5.17 11.28
N PRO A 110 9.03 -4.58 11.66
CA PRO A 110 8.67 -4.39 13.06
C PRO A 110 8.49 -5.72 13.83
N PHE A 111 8.16 -6.80 13.13
CA PHE A 111 7.93 -8.12 13.70
C PHE A 111 9.16 -9.02 13.72
N CYS A 112 10.24 -8.64 13.03
CA CYS A 112 11.50 -9.37 13.08
C CYS A 112 12.15 -9.25 14.47
N GLN A 113 12.82 -10.31 14.91
CA GLN A 113 13.67 -10.25 16.11
C GLN A 113 14.83 -9.25 15.90
N PRO A 114 15.31 -8.57 16.95
CA PRO A 114 16.39 -7.58 16.84
C PRO A 114 17.63 -8.07 16.07
N GLU A 115 18.00 -9.33 16.28
CA GLU A 115 19.18 -9.99 15.70
C GLU A 115 19.04 -10.20 14.18
N GLU A 116 17.80 -10.34 13.68
CA GLU A 116 17.50 -10.53 12.26
C GLU A 116 17.37 -9.22 11.47
N LYS A 117 17.26 -8.07 12.16
CA LYS A 117 17.03 -6.76 11.50
C LYS A 117 18.26 -6.28 10.74
N MET A 118 19.46 -6.47 11.29
CA MET A 118 20.72 -6.00 10.70
C MET A 118 21.04 -6.57 9.30
N PRO A 119 20.89 -7.89 9.04
CA PRO A 119 21.17 -8.45 7.71
C PRO A 119 20.09 -8.14 6.65
N LYS A 120 18.86 -7.80 7.03
CA LYS A 120 17.75 -7.52 6.09
C LYS A 120 17.80 -6.10 5.49
N LEU A 121 18.42 -5.14 6.18
CA LEU A 121 18.47 -3.73 5.75
C LEU A 121 19.29 -3.49 4.45
N PRO A 122 20.47 -4.10 4.25
CA PRO A 122 21.26 -3.96 3.01
C PRO A 122 20.60 -4.61 1.80
N TRP A 123 19.85 -5.71 1.99
CA TRP A 123 19.17 -6.43 0.92
C TRP A 123 17.97 -5.63 0.36
N SER A 124 17.22 -4.96 1.24
CA SER A 124 16.16 -4.00 0.84
C SER A 124 16.70 -2.84 0.00
N LYS A 125 17.91 -2.35 0.29
CA LYS A 125 18.59 -1.33 -0.54
C LYS A 125 18.95 -1.83 -1.94
N ARG A 126 19.22 -3.14 -2.10
CA ARG A 126 19.53 -3.78 -3.38
C ARG A 126 18.30 -3.94 -4.27
N LYS A 127 17.16 -4.33 -3.70
CA LYS A 127 15.86 -4.46 -4.39
C LYS A 127 15.30 -3.12 -4.89
N LEU A 128 15.68 -1.99 -4.29
CA LEU A 128 15.29 -0.64 -4.74
C LEU A 128 15.91 -0.22 -6.08
N LYS A 129 17.02 -0.86 -6.49
CA LYS A 129 17.84 -0.44 -7.64
C LYS A 129 17.17 -0.66 -9.02
N PRO A 130 16.43 -1.76 -9.27
CA PRO A 130 15.77 -2.00 -10.56
C PRO A 130 14.40 -1.34 -10.73
N LEU A 131 13.76 -0.89 -9.64
CA LEU A 131 12.42 -0.30 -9.64
C LEU A 131 12.30 1.05 -10.36
N PHE A 132 13.43 1.63 -10.74
CA PHE A 132 13.54 2.85 -11.49
C PHE A 132 14.42 2.52 -12.70
N PRO A 133 13.99 2.78 -13.94
CA PRO A 133 14.68 2.28 -15.11
C PRO A 133 16.11 2.82 -15.15
N LEU A 134 17.05 1.88 -15.03
CA LEU A 134 18.42 1.98 -15.48
C LEU A 134 18.39 2.15 -17.00
N SER A 135 18.81 3.31 -17.50
CA SER A 135 19.45 3.33 -18.82
C SER A 135 20.88 2.83 -18.65
N GLU A 136 21.37 2.13 -19.66
CA GLU A 136 22.48 1.19 -19.65
C GLU A 136 23.85 1.77 -19.25
N THR A 137 24.62 0.94 -18.54
CA THR A 137 26.09 0.84 -18.45
C THR A 137 26.97 2.08 -18.19
N VAL A 138 27.50 2.12 -16.95
CA VAL A 138 28.86 2.52 -16.50
C VAL A 138 29.28 4.00 -16.66
N GLN A 139 29.18 4.81 -15.58
CA GLN A 139 30.33 5.55 -15.02
C GLN A 139 30.05 6.23 -13.65
N CYS A 140 31.10 6.28 -12.83
CA CYS A 140 31.15 6.62 -11.39
C CYS A 140 30.41 7.90 -10.93
N LEU A 141 29.88 7.83 -9.69
CA LEU A 141 29.54 8.90 -8.72
C LEU A 141 28.59 10.05 -9.13
N GLY A 142 28.51 10.45 -10.40
CA GLY A 142 27.58 11.49 -10.88
C GLY A 142 26.12 11.00 -11.01
N GLU A 143 25.91 9.72 -11.32
CA GLU A 143 24.57 9.15 -11.52
C GLU A 143 23.76 9.04 -10.22
N LEU A 144 24.41 8.85 -9.06
CA LEU A 144 23.72 8.87 -7.77
C LEU A 144 23.08 10.25 -7.51
N SER A 145 23.74 11.32 -7.93
CA SER A 145 23.22 12.69 -7.83
C SER A 145 22.05 12.91 -8.81
N LEU A 146 22.17 12.44 -10.06
CA LEU A 146 21.13 12.57 -11.07
C LEU A 146 19.90 11.69 -10.75
N GLU A 147 20.11 10.47 -10.27
CA GLU A 147 19.06 9.54 -9.89
C GLU A 147 18.34 9.99 -8.61
N ALA A 148 19.09 10.50 -7.62
CA ALA A 148 18.49 11.17 -6.46
C ALA A 148 17.69 12.41 -6.91
N SER A 149 18.21 13.21 -7.84
CA SER A 149 17.50 14.37 -8.39
C SER A 149 16.22 13.98 -9.13
N ARG A 150 16.22 12.91 -9.92
CA ARG A 150 15.02 12.36 -10.57
C ARG A 150 14.00 11.84 -9.55
N LYS A 151 14.45 11.14 -8.50
CA LYS A 151 13.59 10.67 -7.41
C LYS A 151 12.96 11.85 -6.65
N ILE A 152 13.75 12.87 -6.35
CA ILE A 152 13.28 14.11 -5.71
C ILE A 152 12.27 14.80 -6.62
N ALA A 153 12.56 14.97 -7.90
CA ALA A 153 11.65 15.61 -8.86
C ALA A 153 10.32 14.85 -9.01
N LEU A 154 10.36 13.52 -9.13
CA LEU A 154 9.17 12.68 -9.19
C LEU A 154 8.34 12.80 -7.92
N LYS A 155 9.00 12.68 -6.75
CA LYS A 155 8.35 12.83 -5.44
C LYS A 155 7.66 14.19 -5.32
N THR A 156 8.35 15.28 -5.66
CA THR A 156 7.81 16.65 -5.61
C THR A 156 6.61 16.80 -6.55
N ARG A 157 6.69 16.30 -7.78
CA ARG A 157 5.58 16.35 -8.74
C ARG A 157 4.36 15.59 -8.24
N ILE A 158 4.54 14.36 -7.78
CA ILE A 158 3.44 13.54 -7.25
C ILE A 158 2.84 14.17 -5.99
N SER A 159 3.66 14.66 -5.06
CA SER A 159 3.16 15.28 -3.83
C SER A 159 2.39 16.57 -4.05
N ASN A 160 2.61 17.24 -5.20
CA ASN A 160 1.93 18.48 -5.57
C ASN A 160 0.62 18.26 -6.33
N LEU A 161 0.28 17.02 -6.74
CA LEU A 161 -1.04 16.73 -7.31
C LEU A 161 -2.13 17.12 -6.30
N PRO A 162 -3.21 17.83 -6.69
CA PRO A 162 -4.17 18.38 -5.73
C PRO A 162 -4.76 17.34 -4.77
N THR A 163 -5.13 16.17 -5.27
CA THR A 163 -5.70 15.05 -4.51
C THR A 163 -4.69 14.45 -3.53
N VAL A 164 -3.46 14.22 -3.99
CA VAL A 164 -2.35 13.73 -3.15
C VAL A 164 -1.95 14.76 -2.09
N LYS A 165 -1.86 16.04 -2.47
CA LYS A 165 -1.53 17.14 -1.57
C LYS A 165 -2.56 17.25 -0.44
N LYS A 166 -3.85 17.08 -0.75
CA LYS A 166 -4.94 16.98 0.25
C LYS A 166 -4.75 15.77 1.16
N PHE A 167 -4.41 14.61 0.60
CA PHE A 167 -4.15 13.40 1.39
C PHE A 167 -2.89 13.49 2.27
N LEU A 168 -1.94 14.34 1.92
CA LEU A 168 -0.74 14.60 2.72
C LEU A 168 -1.00 15.56 3.89
N GLN A 169 -2.12 16.29 3.92
CA GLN A 169 -2.43 17.23 5.00
C GLN A 169 -2.76 16.51 6.32
N PRO A 170 -2.53 17.16 7.48
CA PRO A 170 -3.03 16.69 8.76
C PRO A 170 -4.55 16.44 8.73
N GLY A 171 -5.01 15.40 9.43
CA GLY A 171 -6.42 15.02 9.48
C GLY A 171 -6.92 14.19 8.28
N SER A 172 -6.06 13.88 7.31
CA SER A 172 -6.41 12.94 6.25
C SER A 172 -6.51 11.49 6.78
N PRO A 173 -7.12 10.57 6.02
CA PRO A 173 -7.14 9.15 6.37
C PRO A 173 -5.78 8.43 6.33
N ARG A 174 -4.68 9.14 5.99
CA ARG A 174 -3.32 8.57 5.98
C ARG A 174 -2.92 8.13 7.39
N LYS A 175 -2.38 6.91 7.52
CA LYS A 175 -2.03 6.37 8.84
C LYS A 175 -0.57 6.66 9.22
N PRO A 176 -0.26 6.84 10.51
CA PRO A 176 1.12 7.00 10.98
C PRO A 176 1.92 5.69 10.80
N PRO A 177 3.26 5.73 10.84
CA PRO A 177 4.07 4.52 10.92
C PRO A 177 3.67 3.66 12.14
N PRO A 178 3.83 2.33 12.09
CA PRO A 178 3.49 1.47 13.22
C PRO A 178 4.35 1.81 14.45
N ASP A 179 3.68 1.88 15.60
CA ASP A 179 4.25 2.01 16.94
C ASP A 179 3.99 0.75 17.77
N ALA A 180 4.57 0.66 18.98
CA ALA A 180 4.41 -0.53 19.82
C ALA A 180 2.94 -0.84 20.14
N LYS A 181 2.11 0.19 20.33
CA LYS A 181 0.69 0.04 20.65
C LYS A 181 -0.09 -0.59 19.49
N SER A 182 0.08 -0.06 18.28
CA SER A 182 -0.59 -0.57 17.08
C SER A 182 -0.12 -1.97 16.69
N LEU A 183 1.13 -2.34 16.99
CA LEU A 183 1.63 -3.71 16.81
C LEU A 183 0.98 -4.67 17.81
N GLU A 184 0.83 -4.28 19.08
CA GLU A 184 0.15 -5.08 20.09
C GLU A 184 -1.34 -5.28 19.77
N GLU A 185 -2.01 -4.21 19.29
CA GLU A 185 -3.38 -4.31 18.78
C GLU A 185 -3.47 -5.29 17.60
N ALA A 186 -2.51 -5.25 16.67
CA ALA A 186 -2.46 -6.18 15.55
C ALA A 186 -2.31 -7.64 16.03
N ARG A 187 -1.41 -7.91 16.97
CA ARG A 187 -1.22 -9.25 17.55
C ARG A 187 -2.49 -9.79 18.19
N LYS A 188 -3.22 -8.94 18.93
CA LYS A 188 -4.51 -9.30 19.56
C LYS A 188 -5.58 -9.62 18.52
N ILE A 189 -5.76 -8.76 17.52
CA ILE A 189 -6.80 -8.92 16.49
C ILE A 189 -6.53 -10.15 15.61
N PHE A 190 -5.27 -10.33 15.18
CA PHE A 190 -4.91 -11.34 14.19
C PHE A 190 -4.35 -12.64 14.79
N ARG A 191 -4.14 -12.69 16.12
CA ARG A 191 -3.70 -13.87 16.88
C ARG A 191 -2.35 -14.41 16.40
N PHE A 192 -1.31 -13.57 16.38
CA PHE A 192 0.07 -13.95 16.07
C PHE A 192 1.09 -13.28 17.01
#